data_AF-A0A1R0H3S9-F1
#
_entry.id   AF-A0A1R0H3S9-F1
#
_cell.length_a   1.000
_cell.length_b   1.000
_cell.length_c   1.000
_cell.angle_alpha   90.00
_cell.angle_beta   90.00
_cell.angle_gamma   90.00
#
_symmetry.space_group_name_H-M   'P 1'
#
loop_
_entity.id
_entity.type
_entity.pdbx_description
1 polymer ?
#
loop_
_entity_poly.entity_id
_entity_poly.type
_entity_poly.pdbx_seq_one_letter_code
_entity_poly.pdbx_strand_id
1 'polypeptide(L)'
;MKLLYDQIVNNDSRKYWRTIKSYTGNTFRSISDGPVYDKNKNIIIEKNKKLEIWNNHFGELANDSTGNSRSSTKWESLLITDGNYFPECDTSIKWSDITMALSDTPNNKAPESVGMNCDLVKMVFSDNAL
;
A
#
# COMPACT_ATOMS: atom_id res chain seq x y z
N MET A 1 9.57 4.88 -30.65
CA MET A 1 8.60 5.94 -30.32
C MET A 1 7.42 6.05 -31.29
N LYS A 2 7.58 5.94 -32.63
CA LYS A 2 6.45 5.97 -33.59
C LYS A 2 5.30 5.00 -33.26
N LEU A 3 5.64 3.79 -32.81
CA LEU A 3 4.67 2.75 -32.43
C LEU A 3 3.71 3.15 -31.29
N LEU A 4 4.16 3.94 -30.31
CA LEU A 4 3.30 4.41 -29.20
C LEU A 4 2.39 5.55 -29.66
N TYR A 5 2.90 6.44 -30.51
CA TYR A 5 2.15 7.55 -31.08
C TYR A 5 0.97 7.04 -31.91
N ASP A 6 1.21 6.08 -32.80
CA ASP A 6 0.15 5.48 -33.63
C ASP A 6 -0.90 4.75 -32.78
N GLN A 7 -0.51 4.13 -31.66
CA GLN A 7 -1.44 3.46 -30.74
C GLN A 7 -2.35 4.44 -29.98
N ILE A 8 -1.82 5.60 -29.59
CA ILE A 8 -2.58 6.67 -28.93
C ILE A 8 -3.56 7.31 -29.93
N VAL A 9 -3.09 7.62 -31.15
CA VAL A 9 -3.92 8.24 -32.20
C VAL A 9 -5.08 7.34 -32.61
N ASN A 10 -4.88 6.02 -32.63
CA ASN A 10 -5.93 5.05 -32.94
C ASN A 10 -6.82 4.69 -31.74
N ASN A 11 -6.63 5.32 -30.57
CA ASN A 11 -7.36 5.09 -29.32
C ASN A 11 -7.42 3.60 -28.88
N ASP A 12 -6.42 2.80 -29.25
CA ASP A 12 -6.30 1.41 -28.81
C ASP A 12 -5.59 1.38 -27.45
N SER A 13 -6.32 1.85 -26.43
CA SER A 13 -5.86 1.96 -25.05
C SER A 13 -5.35 0.63 -24.49
N ARG A 14 -5.92 -0.50 -24.94
CA ARG A 14 -5.51 -1.84 -24.52
C ARG A 14 -4.14 -2.22 -25.08
N LYS A 15 -3.88 -1.93 -26.35
CA LYS A 15 -2.58 -2.20 -26.98
C LYS A 15 -1.50 -1.26 -26.47
N TYR A 16 -1.81 0.02 -26.32
CA TYR A 16 -0.95 1.02 -25.68
C TYR A 16 -0.54 0.59 -24.26
N TRP A 17 -1.51 0.18 -23.43
CA TRP A 17 -1.25 -0.28 -22.07
C TRP A 17 -0.36 -1.53 -22.01
N ARG A 18 -0.54 -2.48 -22.94
CA ARG A 18 0.35 -3.65 -23.05
C ARG A 18 1.77 -3.26 -23.42
N THR A 19 1.92 -2.33 -24.36
CA THR A 19 3.24 -1.84 -24.79
C THR A 19 3.96 -1.11 -23.66
N ILE A 20 3.29 -0.23 -22.90
CA ILE A 20 3.87 0.38 -21.68
C ILE A 20 4.33 -0.71 -20.69
N LYS A 21 3.46 -1.68 -20.38
CA LYS A 21 3.80 -2.76 -19.43
C LYS A 21 5.02 -3.58 -19.83
N SER A 22 5.23 -3.78 -21.14
CA SER A 22 6.44 -4.48 -21.63
C SER A 22 7.72 -3.67 -21.43
N TYR A 23 7.65 -2.34 -21.54
CA TYR A 23 8.82 -1.47 -21.35
C TYR A 23 9.12 -1.17 -19.89
N THR A 24 8.10 -1.10 -19.03
CA THR A 24 8.29 -0.82 -17.60
C THR A 24 8.70 -2.04 -16.78
N GLY A 25 8.80 -3.23 -17.40
CA GLY A 25 9.18 -4.46 -16.70
C GLY A 25 8.18 -4.87 -15.62
N ASN A 26 6.95 -4.33 -15.66
CA ASN A 26 5.89 -4.63 -14.69
C ASN A 26 5.12 -5.90 -15.08
N THR A 27 5.82 -6.89 -15.67
CA THR A 27 5.47 -8.27 -15.42
C THR A 27 5.65 -8.46 -13.93
N PHE A 28 4.54 -8.49 -13.17
CA PHE A 28 4.49 -8.75 -11.73
C PHE A 28 5.78 -9.43 -11.29
N ARG A 29 6.75 -8.66 -10.78
CA ARG A 29 7.94 -9.26 -10.19
C ARG A 29 7.35 -10.14 -9.11
N SER A 30 7.53 -11.44 -9.34
CA SER A 30 7.14 -12.58 -8.52
C SER A 30 6.61 -12.14 -7.16
N ILE A 31 5.34 -12.44 -6.85
CA ILE A 31 4.89 -12.56 -5.45
C ILE A 31 6.00 -13.36 -4.78
N SER A 32 6.84 -12.71 -3.98
CA SER A 32 8.17 -13.22 -3.70
C SER A 32 8.03 -14.54 -2.95
N ASP A 33 8.17 -15.65 -3.68
CA ASP A 33 8.08 -17.01 -3.15
C ASP A 33 9.39 -17.36 -2.44
N GLY A 34 9.73 -16.54 -1.45
CA GLY A 34 10.95 -16.62 -0.68
C GLY A 34 11.06 -17.90 0.15
N PRO A 35 12.24 -18.15 0.71
CA PRO A 35 12.43 -19.23 1.68
C PRO A 35 11.57 -18.99 2.92
N VAL A 36 11.04 -20.08 3.50
CA VAL A 36 10.29 -20.09 4.76
C VAL A 36 11.05 -20.93 5.79
N TYR A 37 10.94 -20.59 7.07
CA TYR A 37 11.50 -21.41 8.15
C TYR A 37 10.49 -22.44 8.64
N ASP A 38 10.94 -23.67 8.87
CA ASP A 38 10.15 -24.65 9.64
C ASP A 38 10.23 -24.39 11.15
N LYS A 39 9.52 -25.20 11.95
CA LYS A 39 9.53 -25.11 13.42
C LYS A 39 10.91 -25.30 14.05
N ASN A 40 11.83 -25.97 13.34
CA ASN A 40 13.21 -26.21 13.76
C ASN A 40 14.18 -25.14 13.24
N LYS A 41 13.67 -24.06 12.61
CA LYS A 41 14.44 -22.99 11.96
C LYS A 41 15.28 -23.47 10.77
N ASN A 42 14.90 -24.57 10.11
CA ASN A 42 15.48 -24.97 8.84
C ASN A 42 14.87 -24.15 7.70
N ILE A 43 15.69 -23.83 6.70
CA ILE A 43 15.26 -23.10 5.51
C ILE A 43 14.57 -24.04 4.53
N ILE A 44 13.32 -23.73 4.18
CA ILE A 44 12.49 -24.49 3.26
C ILE A 44 12.22 -23.65 2.00
N ILE A 45 12.65 -24.19 0.86
CA ILE A 45 12.47 -23.58 -0.46
C ILE A 45 11.42 -24.32 -1.32
N GLU A 46 11.08 -25.55 -0.96
CA GLU A 46 10.18 -26.41 -1.73
C GLU A 46 8.72 -25.95 -1.58
N LYS A 47 8.04 -25.70 -2.70
CA LYS A 47 6.70 -25.11 -2.72
C LYS A 47 5.66 -25.90 -1.92
N ASN A 48 5.62 -27.22 -2.06
CA ASN A 48 4.63 -28.05 -1.36
C ASN A 48 4.86 -28.06 0.15
N LYS A 49 6.12 -28.13 0.59
CA LYS A 49 6.47 -28.04 2.02
C LYS A 49 6.18 -26.65 2.59
N LYS A 50 6.40 -25.58 1.81
CA LYS A 50 5.99 -24.23 2.21
C LYS A 50 4.48 -24.16 2.43
N LEU A 51 3.67 -24.73 1.54
CA LEU A 51 2.22 -24.79 1.70
C LEU A 51 1.82 -25.56 2.97
N GLU A 52 2.47 -26.68 3.26
CA GLU A 52 2.21 -27.46 4.48
C GLU A 52 2.54 -26.66 5.75
N ILE A 53 3.68 -25.96 5.77
CA ILE A 53 4.09 -25.09 6.89
C ILE A 53 3.06 -23.97 7.10
N TRP A 54 2.63 -23.30 6.02
CA TRP A 54 1.62 -22.26 6.10
C TRP A 54 0.27 -22.80 6.57
N ASN A 55 -0.17 -23.95 6.06
CA ASN A 55 -1.42 -24.58 6.45
C ASN A 55 -1.43 -24.92 7.95
N ASN A 56 -0.32 -25.48 8.46
CA ASN A 56 -0.17 -25.77 9.88
C ASN A 56 -0.15 -24.49 10.72
N HIS A 57 0.60 -23.47 10.30
CA HIS A 57 0.68 -22.18 11.01
C HIS A 57 -0.69 -21.49 11.13
N PHE A 58 -1.43 -21.39 10.02
CA PHE A 58 -2.76 -20.77 10.03
C PHE A 58 -3.80 -21.64 10.73
N GLY A 59 -3.69 -22.96 10.65
CA GLY A 59 -4.51 -23.89 11.43
C GLY A 59 -4.30 -23.73 12.93
N GLU A 60 -3.06 -23.60 13.39
CA GLU A 60 -2.73 -23.33 14.80
C GLU A 60 -3.25 -21.95 15.25
N LEU A 61 -3.08 -20.92 14.41
CA LEU A 61 -3.63 -19.58 14.66
C LEU A 61 -5.17 -19.60 14.79
N ALA A 62 -5.87 -20.32 13.92
CA ALA A 62 -7.33 -20.42 13.96
C ALA A 62 -7.84 -21.18 15.19
N ASN A 63 -7.08 -22.17 15.65
CA ASN A 63 -7.37 -22.95 16.86
C ASN A 63 -6.88 -22.28 18.15
N ASP A 64 -6.22 -21.12 18.07
CA ASP A 64 -5.72 -20.43 19.24
C ASP A 64 -6.87 -19.89 20.10
N SER A 65 -7.17 -20.64 21.17
CA SER A 65 -8.17 -20.28 22.17
C SER A 65 -7.59 -19.48 23.34
N THR A 66 -6.26 -19.25 23.36
CA THR A 66 -5.60 -18.54 24.46
C THR A 66 -5.95 -17.06 24.50
N GLY A 67 -6.55 -16.52 23.43
CA GLY A 67 -6.86 -15.10 23.32
C GLY A 67 -5.61 -14.22 23.18
N ASN A 68 -4.44 -14.81 22.89
CA ASN A 68 -3.19 -14.08 22.73
C ASN A 68 -3.30 -12.97 21.66
N SER A 69 -4.01 -13.23 20.56
CA SER A 69 -4.27 -12.23 19.50
C SER A 69 -5.12 -11.05 19.99
N ARG A 70 -5.83 -11.20 21.12
CA ARG A 70 -6.70 -10.19 21.74
C ARG A 70 -6.09 -9.58 23.00
N SER A 71 -4.90 -10.04 23.43
CA SER A 71 -4.23 -9.55 24.64
C SER A 71 -3.43 -8.29 24.32
N SER A 72 -3.92 -7.13 24.78
CA SER A 72 -3.23 -5.86 24.58
C SER A 72 -1.82 -5.89 25.19
N THR A 73 -1.68 -6.45 26.39
CA THR A 73 -0.38 -6.61 27.09
C THR A 73 0.63 -7.39 26.27
N LYS A 74 0.20 -8.42 25.54
CA LYS A 74 1.09 -9.19 24.68
C LYS A 74 1.54 -8.38 23.47
N TRP A 75 0.61 -7.67 22.82
CA TRP A 75 0.95 -6.77 21.73
C TRP A 75 1.86 -5.62 22.17
N GLU A 76 1.59 -5.00 23.31
CA GLU A 76 2.43 -3.96 23.93
C GLU A 76 3.86 -4.45 24.16
N SER A 77 4.06 -5.70 24.60
CA SER A 77 5.41 -6.27 24.79
C SER A 77 6.17 -6.56 23.49
N LEU A 78 5.46 -6.74 22.37
CA LEU A 78 6.02 -7.03 21.05
C LEU A 78 6.22 -5.77 20.20
N LEU A 79 5.43 -4.73 20.48
CA LEU A 79 5.63 -3.40 19.92
C LEU A 79 6.90 -2.85 20.54
N ILE A 80 7.96 -2.81 19.73
CA ILE A 80 9.19 -2.13 20.06
C ILE A 80 8.82 -0.67 20.35
N THR A 81 8.89 -0.26 21.62
CA THR A 81 8.56 1.09 22.11
C THR A 81 9.49 2.19 21.58
N ASP A 82 10.48 1.83 20.78
CA ASP A 82 11.43 2.74 20.14
C ASP A 82 10.78 3.57 19.01
N GLY A 83 9.48 3.37 18.75
CA GLY A 83 8.71 4.22 17.86
C GLY A 83 8.57 5.62 18.45
N ASN A 84 8.95 6.64 17.68
CA ASN A 84 8.66 8.03 18.02
C ASN A 84 7.14 8.17 18.19
N TYR A 85 6.70 8.47 19.41
CA TYR A 85 5.32 8.83 19.68
C TYR A 85 5.09 10.26 19.18
N PHE A 86 4.09 10.43 18.32
CA PHE A 86 3.74 11.70 17.68
C PHE A 86 2.46 12.26 18.32
N PRO A 87 2.56 13.04 19.41
CA PRO A 87 1.39 13.56 20.13
C PRO A 87 0.51 14.46 19.27
N GLU A 88 1.03 15.00 18.16
CA GLU A 88 0.23 15.73 17.17
C GLU A 88 -0.90 14.87 16.58
N CYS A 89 -0.76 13.54 16.51
CA CYS A 89 -1.77 12.63 15.99
C CYS A 89 -2.97 12.45 16.95
N ASP A 90 -2.79 12.75 18.24
CA ASP A 90 -3.88 12.67 19.23
C ASP A 90 -4.71 13.96 19.29
N THR A 91 -4.27 15.01 18.61
CA THR A 91 -5.03 16.25 18.52
C THR A 91 -6.15 16.13 17.50
N SER A 92 -7.33 16.67 17.81
CA SER A 92 -8.43 16.73 16.85
C SER A 92 -8.04 17.61 15.67
N ILE A 93 -8.16 17.06 14.45
CA ILE A 93 -7.86 17.77 13.20
C ILE A 93 -8.74 19.02 13.12
N LYS A 94 -8.12 20.19 13.03
CA LYS A 94 -8.83 21.45 12.84
C LYS A 94 -8.98 21.76 11.37
N TRP A 95 -9.98 22.57 11.04
CA TRP A 95 -10.15 23.07 9.69
C TRP A 95 -8.91 23.82 9.18
N SER A 96 -8.23 24.57 10.06
CA SER A 96 -6.97 25.26 9.74
C SER A 96 -5.90 24.30 9.25
N ASP A 97 -5.80 23.11 9.86
CA ASP A 97 -4.78 22.11 9.53
C ASP A 97 -5.05 21.51 8.14
N ILE A 98 -6.34 21.29 7.83
CA ILE A 98 -6.78 20.84 6.50
C ILE A 98 -6.46 21.89 5.44
N THR A 99 -6.81 23.16 5.68
CA THR A 99 -6.55 24.24 4.71
C THR A 99 -5.05 24.46 4.47
N MET A 100 -4.23 24.33 5.52
CA MET A 100 -2.78 24.47 5.44
C MET A 100 -2.13 23.28 4.70
N ALA A 101 -2.55 22.04 5.01
CA ALA A 101 -2.07 20.87 4.27
C ALA A 101 -2.45 20.91 2.78
N LEU A 102 -3.65 21.42 2.46
CA LEU A 102 -4.09 21.63 1.08
C LEU A 102 -3.28 22.72 0.38
N SER A 103 -2.97 23.84 1.05
CA SER A 103 -2.13 24.89 0.45
C SER A 103 -0.73 24.39 0.13
N ASP A 104 -0.15 23.61 1.05
CA ASP A 104 1.22 23.10 0.97
C ASP A 104 1.39 21.95 -0.02
N THR A 105 0.29 21.37 -0.50
CA THR A 105 0.32 20.31 -1.52
C THR A 105 0.89 20.87 -2.83
N PRO A 106 1.94 20.27 -3.44
CA PRO A 106 2.48 20.77 -4.71
C PRO A 106 1.45 20.74 -5.85
N ASN A 107 1.38 21.81 -6.64
CA ASN A 107 0.52 21.88 -7.83
C ASN A 107 1.03 20.91 -8.92
N ASN A 108 0.15 20.53 -9.85
CA ASN A 108 0.45 19.64 -10.98
C ASN A 108 0.85 18.19 -10.62
N LYS A 109 0.47 17.68 -9.44
CA LYS A 109 0.52 16.23 -9.21
C LYS A 109 -0.51 15.54 -10.13
N ALA A 110 -0.11 14.41 -10.71
CA ALA A 110 -1.00 13.61 -11.53
C ALA A 110 -2.22 13.19 -10.69
N PRO A 111 -3.45 13.23 -11.25
CA PRO A 111 -4.62 12.75 -10.54
C PRO A 111 -4.40 11.29 -10.12
N GLU A 112 -4.59 11.00 -8.84
CA GLU A 112 -4.66 9.60 -8.39
C GLU A 112 -5.88 8.92 -9.02
N SER A 113 -6.03 7.60 -8.88
CA SER A 113 -6.96 6.76 -9.66
C SER A 113 -8.44 7.17 -9.64
N VAL A 114 -8.83 8.12 -8.79
CA VAL A 114 -10.17 8.71 -8.68
C VAL A 114 -10.36 9.93 -9.62
N GLY A 115 -9.32 10.38 -10.32
CA GLY A 115 -9.41 11.42 -11.34
C GLY A 115 -9.55 12.85 -10.81
N MET A 116 -9.42 13.06 -9.50
CA MET A 116 -9.47 14.39 -8.90
C MET A 116 -8.14 15.12 -9.11
N ASN A 117 -8.20 16.27 -9.78
CA ASN A 117 -7.06 17.15 -9.98
C ASN A 117 -6.88 18.04 -8.73
N CYS A 118 -5.67 18.07 -8.15
CA CYS A 118 -5.33 18.88 -6.99
C CYS A 118 -5.66 20.37 -7.18
N ASP A 119 -5.60 20.89 -8.41
CA ASP A 119 -5.91 22.29 -8.71
C ASP A 119 -7.40 22.60 -8.55
N LEU A 120 -8.28 21.66 -8.91
CA LEU A 120 -9.74 21.80 -8.72
C LEU A 120 -10.12 21.72 -7.25
N VAL A 121 -9.47 20.84 -6.50
CA VAL A 121 -9.62 20.73 -5.05
C VAL A 121 -9.25 22.08 -4.42
N LYS A 122 -8.07 22.63 -4.74
CA LYS A 122 -7.64 23.94 -4.23
C LYS A 122 -8.58 25.09 -4.58
N MET A 123 -9.16 25.13 -5.79
CA MET A 123 -10.14 26.15 -6.16
C MET A 123 -11.39 26.12 -5.28
N VAL A 124 -11.98 24.93 -5.10
CA VAL A 124 -13.20 24.75 -4.28
C VAL A 124 -12.99 25.18 -2.83
N PHE A 125 -11.80 24.94 -2.27
CA PHE A 125 -11.48 25.36 -0.90
C PHE A 125 -11.10 26.84 -0.78
N SER A 126 -10.63 27.48 -1.86
CA SER A 126 -10.35 28.92 -1.88
C SER A 126 -11.63 29.76 -1.95
N ASP A 127 -12.64 29.29 -2.67
CA ASP A 127 -13.92 29.99 -2.82
C ASP A 127 -14.83 29.91 -1.57
N ASN A 128 -14.61 28.90 -0.72
CA ASN A 128 -15.33 28.70 0.54
C ASN A 128 -14.69 29.43 1.75
N ALA A 129 -13.68 30.26 1.53
CA ALA A 129 -12.99 31.04 2.57
C ALA A 129 -13.56 32.47 2.78
N LEU A 130 -14.78 32.74 2.30
CA LEU A 130 -15.55 33.98 2.54
C LEU A 130 -16.58 33.80 3.65
#